data_AF-A0A9E3BXT5-F1
#
_entry.id   AF-A0A9E3BXT5-F1
#
_cell.length_a   1.000
_cell.length_b   1.000
_cell.length_c   1.000
_cell.angle_alpha   90.00
_cell.angle_beta   90.00
_cell.angle_gamma   90.00
#
_symmetry.space_group_name_H-M   'P 1'
#
loop_
_entity.id
_entity.type
_entity.pdbx_description
1 polymer ?
#
loop_
_entity_poly.entity_id
_entity_poly.type
_entity_poly.pdbx_seq_one_letter_code
_entity_poly.pdbx_strand_id
1 'polypeptide(L)'
;MATITVPGAGSTTTTLTYNGTSNAALATSIANSLSASLASLTIATVSGAGGVVPPPTPGTANQLVITSPGAVTVPGGYDAVVDESGGSAPLAVTGVSNFLGGNGPLAVTSAGGLITAGDGNDVFNLSGNYSVAAGAGNNQYNLAGTGQVSLGGGLSLINIIQGADTIFAGASPGVTGINGHSGSVFFYAGDATTNTPTFVTGGTGGNTIVGAANNTIIYASPSATGGSVSGALLVAGAGSETIYGVPSTTNDAIYGGFTGDASDLLWAGSGNDALVAGSGNESLVGGGGTDTFYVANSSLLSTIAGTTITPGKDTIFLTHPGDNLALTGFDTLYGGAAGSNTAATAIRSTLAAGGGNAVTLKDGTTITFVGSTTGLNIISS
;
A
#
# COMPACT_ATOMS: atom_id res chain seq x y z
N MET A 1 18.51 -9.31 19.29
CA MET A 1 19.46 -8.70 18.34
C MET A 1 20.38 -9.79 17.85
N ALA A 2 20.58 -9.86 16.54
CA ALA A 2 21.57 -10.73 15.94
C ALA A 2 22.86 -9.92 15.71
N THR A 3 23.99 -10.63 15.67
CA THR A 3 25.31 -10.01 15.53
C THR A 3 26.13 -10.69 14.45
N ILE A 4 26.90 -9.90 13.71
CA ILE A 4 27.87 -10.38 12.71
C ILE A 4 29.19 -9.68 12.95
N THR A 5 30.26 -10.46 13.05
CA THR A 5 31.62 -9.94 13.18
C THR A 5 32.31 -9.96 11.82
N VAL A 6 32.78 -8.81 11.37
CA VAL A 6 33.51 -8.64 10.11
C VAL A 6 35.02 -8.48 10.43
N PRO A 7 35.91 -9.27 9.81
CA PRO A 7 37.36 -9.05 9.90
C PRO A 7 37.74 -7.72 9.25
N GLY A 8 38.64 -6.97 9.86
CA GLY A 8 39.20 -5.72 9.34
C GLY A 8 40.70 -5.79 9.12
N ALA A 9 41.26 -4.74 8.50
CA ALA A 9 42.70 -4.61 8.32
C ALA A 9 43.45 -4.64 9.67
N GLY A 10 44.64 -5.24 9.69
CA GLY A 10 45.50 -5.28 10.88
C GLY A 10 45.01 -6.16 12.03
N SER A 11 44.17 -7.17 11.77
CA SER A 11 43.54 -8.04 12.78
C SER A 11 42.53 -7.33 13.69
N THR A 12 42.01 -6.17 13.26
CA THR A 12 40.84 -5.56 13.89
C THR A 12 39.58 -6.35 13.53
N THR A 13 38.55 -6.28 14.36
CA THR A 13 37.24 -6.90 14.08
C THR A 13 36.13 -5.96 14.51
N THR A 14 35.17 -5.70 13.62
CA THR A 14 33.97 -4.94 13.95
C THR A 14 32.80 -5.90 14.13
N THR A 15 32.15 -5.87 15.28
CA THR A 15 30.88 -6.58 15.49
C THR A 15 29.73 -5.62 15.24
N LEU A 16 28.88 -5.96 14.28
CA LEU A 16 27.68 -5.23 13.94
C LEU A 16 26.50 -5.83 14.71
N THR A 17 25.62 -4.99 15.26
CA THR A 17 24.47 -5.39 16.07
C THR A 17 23.18 -4.83 15.48
N TYR A 18 22.28 -5.72 15.07
CA TYR A 18 21.08 -5.32 14.34
C TYR A 18 19.83 -6.09 14.78
N ASN A 19 18.67 -5.57 14.38
CA ASN A 19 17.36 -6.14 14.62
C ASN A 19 16.62 -6.37 13.30
N GLY A 20 15.71 -7.36 13.26
CA GLY A 20 15.00 -7.73 12.03
C GLY A 20 15.76 -8.69 11.10
N THR A 21 14.99 -9.40 10.26
CA THR A 21 15.50 -10.40 9.29
C THR A 21 16.14 -9.76 8.06
N SER A 22 15.62 -8.62 7.60
CA SER A 22 16.19 -7.86 6.47
C SER A 22 17.58 -7.34 6.80
N ASN A 23 17.76 -6.75 7.98
CA ASN A 23 19.03 -6.25 8.49
C ASN A 23 20.03 -7.39 8.64
N ALA A 24 19.57 -8.57 9.09
CA ALA A 24 20.38 -9.79 9.13
C ALA A 24 20.84 -10.26 7.75
N ALA A 25 19.96 -10.26 6.76
CA ALA A 25 20.29 -10.66 5.40
C ALA A 25 21.28 -9.67 4.75
N LEU A 26 21.07 -8.36 4.90
CA LEU A 26 22.02 -7.36 4.40
C LEU A 26 23.36 -7.43 5.14
N ALA A 27 23.38 -7.52 6.47
CA ALA A 27 24.61 -7.66 7.25
C ALA A 27 25.39 -8.93 6.86
N THR A 28 24.69 -10.03 6.57
CA THR A 28 25.31 -11.28 6.05
C THR A 28 25.87 -11.08 4.64
N SER A 29 25.14 -10.40 3.76
CA SER A 29 25.59 -10.08 2.39
C SER A 29 26.82 -9.17 2.40
N ILE A 30 26.82 -8.13 3.25
CA ILE A 30 27.96 -7.24 3.49
C ILE A 30 29.14 -8.08 4.00
N ALA A 31 28.98 -8.85 5.07
CA ALA A 31 30.07 -9.64 5.64
C ALA A 31 30.65 -10.66 4.65
N ASN A 32 29.82 -11.33 3.84
CA ASN A 32 30.27 -12.24 2.80
C ASN A 32 31.04 -11.51 1.69
N SER A 33 30.53 -10.35 1.23
CA SER A 33 31.16 -9.54 0.17
C SER A 33 32.50 -8.96 0.61
N LEU A 34 32.58 -8.45 1.85
CA LEU A 34 33.82 -7.94 2.43
C LEU A 34 34.81 -9.08 2.76
N SER A 35 34.34 -10.25 3.19
CA SER A 35 35.17 -11.44 3.42
C SER A 35 35.69 -12.09 2.13
N ALA A 36 35.07 -11.84 0.97
CA ALA A 36 35.67 -12.19 -0.32
C ALA A 36 36.86 -11.27 -0.68
N SER A 37 36.96 -10.10 -0.04
CA SER A 37 37.95 -9.03 -0.29
C SER A 37 39.02 -8.92 0.81
N LEU A 38 39.36 -10.03 1.48
CA LEU A 38 40.22 -10.09 2.68
C LEU A 38 41.56 -9.32 2.62
N ALA A 39 42.15 -9.16 1.43
CA ALA A 39 43.41 -8.43 1.23
C ALA A 39 43.24 -6.93 0.91
N SER A 40 42.01 -6.50 0.62
CA SER A 40 41.67 -5.19 0.03
C SER A 40 40.47 -4.55 0.73
N LEU A 41 40.29 -4.80 2.03
CA LEU A 41 39.22 -4.26 2.85
C LEU A 41 39.72 -3.11 3.74
N THR A 42 39.08 -1.94 3.61
CA THR A 42 39.31 -0.76 4.43
C THR A 42 38.06 -0.45 5.25
N ILE A 43 38.19 -0.41 6.58
CA ILE A 43 37.10 0.02 7.48
C ILE A 43 37.48 1.38 8.05
N ALA A 44 36.64 2.38 7.81
CA ALA A 44 36.71 3.71 8.41
C ALA A 44 35.68 3.82 9.55
N THR A 45 36.07 4.41 10.68
CA THR A 45 35.17 4.63 11.82
C THR A 45 35.02 6.12 12.08
N VAL A 46 33.78 6.59 12.26
CA VAL A 46 33.45 7.95 12.65
C VAL A 46 32.85 7.95 14.06
N SER A 47 33.54 8.63 14.97
CA SER A 47 33.17 8.79 16.38
C SER A 47 33.09 10.27 16.74
N GLY A 48 32.14 10.63 17.62
CA GLY A 48 31.82 12.01 17.97
C GLY A 48 30.78 12.66 17.04
N ALA A 49 29.96 13.54 17.61
CA ALA A 49 28.90 14.23 16.88
C ALA A 49 29.49 15.21 15.84
N GLY A 50 29.08 15.09 14.58
CA GLY A 50 29.56 15.95 13.48
C GLY A 50 30.95 15.60 12.97
N GLY A 51 31.43 14.37 13.18
CA GLY A 51 32.74 13.92 12.71
C GLY A 51 32.91 14.01 11.18
N VAL A 52 34.07 14.48 10.73
CA VAL A 52 34.44 14.53 9.30
C VAL A 52 34.70 13.11 8.81
N VAL A 53 33.94 12.68 7.80
CA VAL A 53 34.14 11.37 7.16
C VAL A 53 35.39 11.42 6.27
N PRO A 54 36.36 10.50 6.42
CA PRO A 54 37.50 10.43 5.51
C PRO A 54 37.05 9.97 4.10
N PRO A 55 37.77 10.34 3.03
CA PRO A 55 37.48 9.82 1.70
C PRO A 55 37.77 8.31 1.63
N PRO A 56 36.97 7.54 0.87
CA PRO A 56 37.24 6.12 0.65
C PRO A 56 38.54 5.91 -0.13
N THR A 57 39.21 4.79 0.11
CA THR A 57 40.49 4.45 -0.54
C THR A 57 40.23 3.87 -1.94
N PRO A 58 40.80 4.44 -3.02
CA PRO A 58 40.56 3.94 -4.37
C PRO A 58 41.07 2.51 -4.59
N GLY A 59 40.24 1.67 -5.21
CA GLY A 59 40.60 0.29 -5.57
C GLY A 59 40.51 -0.74 -4.43
N THR A 60 40.03 -0.34 -3.25
CA THR A 60 39.69 -1.25 -2.14
C THR A 60 38.18 -1.30 -1.91
N ALA A 61 37.71 -2.33 -1.22
CA ALA A 61 36.37 -2.34 -0.64
C ALA A 61 36.39 -1.46 0.62
N ASN A 62 35.47 -0.49 0.72
CA ASN A 62 35.42 0.52 1.77
C ASN A 62 34.10 0.41 2.57
N GLN A 63 34.23 0.17 3.87
CA GLN A 63 33.13 0.25 4.83
C GLN A 63 33.27 1.48 5.72
N LEU A 64 32.17 2.18 5.98
CA LEU A 64 32.07 3.23 6.99
C LEU A 64 31.24 2.74 8.18
N VAL A 65 31.73 2.94 9.41
CA VAL A 65 31.01 2.62 10.65
C VAL A 65 30.85 3.88 11.48
N ILE A 66 29.62 4.25 11.82
CA ILE A 66 29.28 5.42 12.61
C ILE A 66 28.94 4.96 14.04
N THR A 67 29.72 5.38 15.04
CA THR A 67 29.58 4.90 16.43
C THR A 67 29.15 6.01 17.39
N SER A 68 28.60 7.12 16.90
CA SER A 68 28.15 8.25 17.72
C SER A 68 27.04 9.03 17.04
N PRO A 69 25.99 9.48 17.76
CA PRO A 69 24.90 10.23 17.17
C PRO A 69 25.34 11.61 16.63
N GLY A 70 24.66 12.11 15.60
CA GLY A 70 24.91 13.43 15.02
C GLY A 70 24.50 13.51 13.55
N ALA A 71 24.91 14.57 12.86
CA ALA A 71 24.80 14.66 11.40
C ALA A 71 26.11 14.23 10.74
N VAL A 72 26.02 13.43 9.68
CA VAL A 72 27.16 12.85 8.94
C VAL A 72 26.88 12.94 7.43
N THR A 73 27.76 13.63 6.70
CA THR A 73 27.74 13.65 5.23
C THR A 73 28.71 12.59 4.71
N VAL A 74 28.21 11.59 4.00
CA VAL A 74 29.04 10.50 3.46
C VAL A 74 29.50 10.88 2.04
N PRO A 75 30.82 10.95 1.77
CA PRO A 75 31.31 11.13 0.40
C PRO A 75 31.09 9.84 -0.41
N GLY A 76 30.84 9.98 -1.72
CA GLY A 76 30.65 8.84 -2.60
C GLY A 76 31.90 7.95 -2.71
N GLY A 77 31.69 6.64 -2.93
CA GLY A 77 32.74 5.64 -3.08
C GLY A 77 32.92 4.68 -1.90
N TYR A 78 32.08 4.78 -0.85
CA TYR A 78 31.92 3.72 0.14
C TYR A 78 30.96 2.63 -0.38
N ASP A 79 31.34 1.37 -0.23
CA ASP A 79 30.53 0.21 -0.64
C ASP A 79 29.39 -0.07 0.34
N ALA A 80 29.60 0.20 1.62
CA ALA A 80 28.59 0.07 2.68
C ALA A 80 28.83 1.06 3.83
N VAL A 81 27.73 1.57 4.40
CA VAL A 81 27.73 2.38 5.63
C VAL A 81 26.89 1.67 6.69
N VAL A 82 27.38 1.64 7.93
CA VAL A 82 26.67 1.03 9.07
C VAL A 82 26.58 2.02 10.23
N ASP A 83 25.41 2.09 10.85
CA ASP A 83 25.15 2.82 12.08
C ASP A 83 25.13 1.91 13.31
N GLU A 84 26.07 2.13 14.21
CA GLU A 84 26.19 1.52 15.54
C GLU A 84 26.11 2.60 16.64
N SER A 85 25.54 3.78 16.34
CA SER A 85 25.49 4.91 17.28
C SER A 85 24.54 4.70 18.46
N GLY A 86 23.50 3.88 18.28
CA GLY A 86 22.61 3.36 19.33
C GLY A 86 21.86 4.40 20.17
N GLY A 87 21.83 5.66 19.73
CA GLY A 87 21.29 6.78 20.50
C GLY A 87 19.80 7.04 20.24
N SER A 88 19.18 7.80 21.14
CA SER A 88 17.82 8.34 20.95
C SER A 88 17.76 9.62 20.11
N ALA A 89 18.92 10.21 19.80
CA ALA A 89 19.02 11.37 18.91
C ALA A 89 19.17 10.89 17.46
N PRO A 90 18.48 11.54 16.49
CA PRO A 90 18.49 11.08 15.11
C PRO A 90 19.87 11.20 14.46
N LEU A 91 20.32 10.13 13.79
CA LEU A 91 21.48 10.14 12.92
C LEU A 91 21.08 10.64 11.53
N ALA A 92 21.54 11.83 11.13
CA ALA A 92 21.28 12.36 9.79
C ALA A 92 22.40 11.93 8.83
N VAL A 93 22.05 11.23 7.74
CA VAL A 93 22.99 10.65 6.78
C VAL A 93 22.66 11.11 5.37
N THR A 94 23.64 11.64 4.64
CA THR A 94 23.47 12.09 3.24
C THR A 94 24.43 11.40 2.29
N GLY A 95 23.96 11.03 1.09
CA GLY A 95 24.79 10.58 -0.04
C GLY A 95 25.14 9.09 -0.08
N VAL A 96 24.42 8.25 0.67
CA VAL A 96 24.69 6.81 0.78
C VAL A 96 24.07 5.98 -0.35
N SER A 97 24.78 4.92 -0.74
CA SER A 97 24.29 3.90 -1.69
C SER A 97 23.88 2.60 -1.01
N ASN A 98 24.67 2.06 -0.09
CA ASN A 98 24.22 0.95 0.76
C ASN A 98 24.32 1.35 2.23
N PHE A 99 23.23 1.20 2.98
CA PHE A 99 23.14 1.63 4.37
C PHE A 99 22.47 0.57 5.25
N LEU A 100 23.07 0.29 6.41
CA LEU A 100 22.52 -0.55 7.46
C LEU A 100 22.34 0.28 8.74
N GLY A 101 21.10 0.48 9.17
CA GLY A 101 20.73 1.27 10.34
C GLY A 101 20.75 0.47 11.64
N GLY A 102 21.10 1.15 12.74
CA GLY A 102 20.96 0.65 14.10
C GLY A 102 19.54 0.87 14.65
N ASN A 103 19.33 0.61 15.94
CA ASN A 103 18.02 0.76 16.60
C ASN A 103 17.64 2.23 16.93
N GLY A 104 18.50 3.19 16.61
CA GLY A 104 18.24 4.61 16.85
C GLY A 104 17.45 5.24 15.69
N PRO A 105 16.80 6.40 15.90
CA PRO A 105 16.14 7.11 14.80
C PRO A 105 17.14 7.51 13.70
N LEU A 106 16.76 7.29 12.46
CA LEU A 106 17.57 7.60 11.28
C LEU A 106 16.95 8.74 10.47
N ALA A 107 17.76 9.56 9.82
CA ALA A 107 17.31 10.53 8.82
C ALA A 107 18.17 10.41 7.55
N VAL A 108 17.72 9.63 6.56
CA VAL A 108 18.44 9.40 5.30
C VAL A 108 18.04 10.44 4.26
N THR A 109 19.04 11.03 3.58
CA THR A 109 18.85 11.75 2.33
C THR A 109 19.72 11.11 1.25
N SER A 110 19.12 10.48 0.23
CA SER A 110 19.88 9.78 -0.81
C SER A 110 19.30 9.91 -2.22
N ALA A 111 20.16 9.64 -3.20
CA ALA A 111 19.84 9.61 -4.64
C ALA A 111 19.78 8.18 -5.21
N GLY A 112 19.87 7.15 -4.35
CA GLY A 112 19.61 5.76 -4.72
C GLY A 112 20.44 4.70 -3.99
N GLY A 113 20.04 3.44 -4.16
CA GLY A 113 20.67 2.23 -3.59
C GLY A 113 19.88 1.55 -2.46
N LEU A 114 20.48 0.57 -1.77
CA LEU A 114 19.83 -0.28 -0.75
C LEU A 114 20.02 0.26 0.67
N ILE A 115 18.94 0.73 1.26
CA ILE A 115 18.83 1.16 2.64
C ILE A 115 18.11 0.05 3.42
N THR A 116 18.66 -0.37 4.56
CA THR A 116 17.99 -1.27 5.49
C THR A 116 18.09 -0.66 6.88
N ALA A 117 16.99 -0.14 7.39
CA ALA A 117 16.94 0.63 8.63
C ALA A 117 16.52 -0.25 9.81
N GLY A 118 16.79 0.19 11.05
CA GLY A 118 16.45 -0.56 12.25
C GLY A 118 15.01 -0.30 12.71
N ASP A 119 14.77 -0.50 14.02
CA ASP A 119 13.47 -0.29 14.65
C ASP A 119 13.24 1.18 15.10
N GLY A 120 13.88 2.12 14.42
CA GLY A 120 13.82 3.55 14.74
C GLY A 120 12.52 4.21 14.26
N ASN A 121 12.27 5.44 14.71
CA ASN A 121 11.30 6.31 14.04
C ASN A 121 12.05 7.07 12.94
N ASP A 122 12.19 6.44 11.77
CA ASP A 122 13.12 6.87 10.74
C ASP A 122 12.47 7.81 9.72
N VAL A 123 13.28 8.68 9.12
CA VAL A 123 12.87 9.65 8.10
C VAL A 123 13.68 9.43 6.82
N PHE A 124 13.00 9.10 5.73
CA PHE A 124 13.61 8.81 4.44
C PHE A 124 13.25 9.91 3.44
N ASN A 125 14.22 10.74 3.05
CA ASN A 125 14.09 11.76 2.01
C ASN A 125 14.82 11.28 0.75
N LEU A 126 14.10 10.56 -0.11
CA LEU A 126 14.70 9.77 -1.18
C LEU A 126 14.41 10.34 -2.56
N SER A 127 15.36 10.21 -3.46
CA SER A 127 15.29 10.62 -4.85
C SER A 127 16.08 9.64 -5.71
N GLY A 128 15.93 9.68 -7.04
CA GLY A 128 16.58 8.70 -7.92
C GLY A 128 16.05 7.28 -7.67
N ASN A 129 16.92 6.26 -7.73
CA ASN A 129 16.48 4.85 -7.68
C ASN A 129 16.85 4.17 -6.35
N TYR A 130 15.89 3.94 -5.45
CA TYR A 130 16.14 3.41 -4.10
C TYR A 130 15.48 2.05 -3.82
N SER A 131 16.00 1.34 -2.83
CA SER A 131 15.37 0.18 -2.19
C SER A 131 15.49 0.37 -0.68
N VAL A 132 14.38 0.31 0.04
CA VAL A 132 14.33 0.47 1.50
C VAL A 132 13.74 -0.79 2.12
N ALA A 133 14.32 -1.25 3.22
CA ALA A 133 13.70 -2.19 4.15
C ALA A 133 13.79 -1.60 5.57
N ALA A 134 12.70 -1.05 6.07
CA ALA A 134 12.64 -0.51 7.43
C ALA A 134 12.32 -1.62 8.45
N GLY A 135 12.84 -1.46 9.67
CA GLY A 135 12.38 -2.23 10.82
C GLY A 135 11.08 -1.66 11.39
N ALA A 136 10.81 -1.98 12.66
CA ALA A 136 9.66 -1.42 13.36
C ALA A 136 9.76 0.10 13.54
N GLY A 137 8.68 0.75 13.97
CA GLY A 137 8.65 2.16 14.33
C GLY A 137 7.73 3.01 13.47
N ASN A 138 7.56 4.26 13.88
CA ASN A 138 6.71 5.23 13.20
C ASN A 138 7.53 6.00 12.17
N ASN A 139 7.67 5.41 10.99
CA ASN A 139 8.58 5.88 9.95
C ASN A 139 7.91 6.92 9.03
N GLN A 140 8.67 7.89 8.54
CA GLN A 140 8.24 8.88 7.56
C GLN A 140 9.01 8.70 6.25
N TYR A 141 8.28 8.58 5.13
CA TYR A 141 8.85 8.47 3.79
C TYR A 141 8.47 9.70 2.98
N ASN A 142 9.46 10.37 2.39
CA ASN A 142 9.31 11.50 1.48
C ASN A 142 10.02 11.11 0.17
N LEU A 143 9.25 10.65 -0.81
CA LEU A 143 9.72 9.86 -1.94
C LEU A 143 9.62 10.65 -3.25
N ALA A 144 10.75 11.03 -3.83
CA ALA A 144 10.87 11.86 -5.03
C ALA A 144 11.63 11.16 -6.17
N GLY A 145 11.52 9.84 -6.24
CA GLY A 145 12.24 9.00 -7.21
C GLY A 145 11.46 7.75 -7.61
N THR A 146 12.12 6.61 -7.71
CA THR A 146 11.52 5.38 -8.22
C THR A 146 12.17 4.19 -7.54
N GLY A 147 11.46 3.50 -6.66
CA GLY A 147 12.08 2.51 -5.81
C GLY A 147 11.15 1.49 -5.18
N GLN A 148 11.73 0.69 -4.31
CA GLN A 148 10.99 -0.27 -3.48
C GLN A 148 11.12 0.12 -2.01
N VAL A 149 10.05 -0.03 -1.23
CA VAL A 149 10.03 0.30 0.21
C VAL A 149 9.28 -0.80 0.96
N SER A 150 10.00 -1.70 1.62
CA SER A 150 9.40 -2.57 2.64
C SER A 150 9.27 -1.81 3.94
N LEU A 151 8.03 -1.58 4.37
CA LEU A 151 7.68 -1.09 5.70
C LEU A 151 7.86 -2.25 6.70
N GLY A 152 8.38 -1.95 7.89
CA GLY A 152 8.25 -2.84 9.03
C GLY A 152 6.93 -2.62 9.77
N GLY A 153 6.93 -2.90 11.08
CA GLY A 153 5.76 -2.64 11.95
C GLY A 153 5.69 -1.19 12.43
N GLY A 154 4.54 -0.76 12.96
CA GLY A 154 4.35 0.60 13.49
C GLY A 154 3.53 1.51 12.58
N LEU A 155 3.32 2.76 13.00
CA LEU A 155 2.46 3.74 12.31
C LEU A 155 3.29 4.64 11.39
N SER A 156 3.39 4.26 10.11
CA SER A 156 4.20 4.99 9.13
C SER A 156 3.39 5.98 8.29
N LEU A 157 3.99 7.14 7.98
CA LEU A 157 3.49 8.17 7.07
C LEU A 157 4.26 8.15 5.76
N ILE A 158 3.57 8.12 4.62
CA ILE A 158 4.20 8.09 3.31
C ILE A 158 3.74 9.28 2.49
N ASN A 159 4.69 10.10 2.02
CA ASN A 159 4.48 11.21 1.11
C ASN A 159 5.25 10.91 -0.18
N ILE A 160 4.54 10.69 -1.28
CA ILE A 160 5.14 10.46 -2.59
C ILE A 160 5.01 11.75 -3.36
N ILE A 161 6.17 12.34 -3.67
CA ILE A 161 6.34 13.66 -4.26
C ILE A 161 6.37 13.52 -5.79
N GLN A 162 7.09 12.52 -6.31
CA GLN A 162 7.21 12.25 -7.74
C GLN A 162 7.84 10.86 -8.02
N GLY A 163 7.49 10.27 -9.16
CA GLY A 163 8.07 9.02 -9.69
C GLY A 163 7.44 7.72 -9.13
N ALA A 164 7.89 6.55 -9.60
CA ALA A 164 7.14 5.30 -9.45
C ALA A 164 7.70 4.37 -8.35
N ASP A 165 6.94 4.16 -7.27
CA ASP A 165 7.34 3.39 -6.10
C ASP A 165 6.51 2.11 -5.88
N THR A 166 7.16 1.07 -5.34
CA THR A 166 6.55 -0.17 -4.87
C THR A 166 6.69 -0.27 -3.35
N ILE A 167 5.59 -0.32 -2.61
CA ILE A 167 5.61 -0.29 -1.14
C ILE A 167 5.02 -1.58 -0.57
N PHE A 168 5.82 -2.33 0.19
CA PHE A 168 5.38 -3.55 0.85
C PHE A 168 5.00 -3.23 2.30
N ALA A 169 3.74 -3.43 2.66
CA ALA A 169 3.31 -3.33 4.05
C ALA A 169 3.72 -4.60 4.80
N GLY A 170 4.36 -4.45 5.96
CA GLY A 170 4.67 -5.56 6.85
C GLY A 170 3.40 -6.21 7.43
N ALA A 171 3.56 -7.25 8.26
CA ALA A 171 2.43 -7.99 8.83
C ALA A 171 1.64 -7.25 9.94
N SER A 172 2.04 -6.04 10.35
CA SER A 172 1.35 -5.23 11.38
C SER A 172 1.65 -3.71 11.34
N PRO A 173 1.28 -2.96 10.28
CA PRO A 173 1.23 -1.50 10.30
C PRO A 173 -0.21 -0.99 10.29
N GLY A 174 -0.53 -0.06 11.19
CA GLY A 174 -1.58 0.91 10.86
C GLY A 174 -0.97 1.94 9.94
N VAL A 175 -1.22 1.87 8.63
CA VAL A 175 -0.79 2.93 7.72
C VAL A 175 -1.73 4.11 7.92
N THR A 176 -1.22 5.20 8.49
CA THR A 176 -2.06 6.34 8.92
C THR A 176 -2.39 7.33 7.80
N GLY A 177 -1.76 7.16 6.63
CA GLY A 177 -2.09 7.90 5.42
C GLY A 177 -0.96 7.87 4.38
N ILE A 178 -1.35 7.95 3.10
CA ILE A 178 -0.45 8.10 1.96
C ILE A 178 -0.85 9.38 1.22
N ASN A 179 0.05 10.37 1.16
CA ASN A 179 -0.16 11.61 0.41
C ASN A 179 0.59 11.51 -0.92
N GLY A 180 -0.11 11.23 -2.02
CA GLY A 180 0.50 11.12 -3.35
C GLY A 180 0.46 12.41 -4.16
N HIS A 181 1.54 12.66 -4.90
CA HIS A 181 1.67 13.56 -6.04
C HIS A 181 2.41 12.80 -7.16
N SER A 182 2.11 13.14 -8.42
CA SER A 182 2.91 12.89 -9.64
C SER A 182 3.84 11.66 -9.73
N GLY A 183 3.33 10.48 -9.42
CA GLY A 183 4.06 9.24 -9.66
C GLY A 183 3.41 8.02 -9.00
N SER A 184 3.51 6.86 -9.65
CA SER A 184 2.72 5.67 -9.30
C SER A 184 3.13 5.02 -7.98
N VAL A 185 2.17 4.51 -7.22
CA VAL A 185 2.39 3.70 -6.02
C VAL A 185 1.77 2.31 -6.20
N PHE A 186 2.40 1.31 -5.60
CA PHE A 186 2.03 -0.11 -5.60
C PHE A 186 1.98 -0.62 -4.15
N PHE A 187 1.04 -1.49 -3.78
CA PHE A 187 1.07 -2.20 -2.50
C PHE A 187 1.01 -3.72 -2.67
N TYR A 188 1.59 -4.48 -1.75
CA TYR A 188 1.53 -5.94 -1.79
C TYR A 188 1.75 -6.59 -0.41
N ALA A 189 1.01 -7.68 -0.17
CA ALA A 189 1.27 -8.71 0.83
C ALA A 189 1.31 -10.08 0.11
N GLY A 190 2.16 -11.01 0.55
CA GLY A 190 2.45 -12.30 -0.13
C GLY A 190 1.22 -13.15 -0.50
N ASP A 191 1.21 -14.00 -1.54
CA ASP A 191 2.26 -14.91 -2.04
C ASP A 191 2.40 -14.96 -3.61
N ALA A 192 3.42 -15.65 -4.13
CA ALA A 192 4.18 -15.25 -5.31
C ALA A 192 3.94 -16.02 -6.65
N THR A 193 4.69 -15.58 -7.69
CA THR A 193 5.24 -16.34 -8.86
C THR A 193 4.76 -16.10 -10.30
N THR A 194 3.87 -15.15 -10.64
CA THR A 194 3.61 -14.80 -12.07
C THR A 194 3.43 -13.31 -12.37
N ASN A 195 3.81 -12.89 -13.59
CA ASN A 195 3.68 -11.51 -14.09
C ASN A 195 2.19 -11.11 -14.28
N THR A 196 1.58 -10.52 -13.26
CA THR A 196 0.19 -10.03 -13.31
C THR A 196 0.05 -8.63 -12.68
N PRO A 197 -0.98 -7.85 -13.05
CA PRO A 197 -1.09 -6.44 -12.66
C PRO A 197 -1.36 -6.23 -11.16
N THR A 198 -0.57 -5.36 -10.54
CA THR A 198 -1.00 -4.24 -9.66
C THR A 198 -2.34 -4.39 -8.91
N PHE A 199 -2.26 -4.67 -7.60
CA PHE A 199 -3.38 -4.60 -6.66
C PHE A 199 -3.02 -3.68 -5.48
N VAL A 200 -4.02 -3.18 -4.77
CA VAL A 200 -3.87 -2.61 -3.42
C VAL A 200 -4.99 -3.17 -2.55
N THR A 201 -4.65 -3.59 -1.35
CA THR A 201 -5.56 -4.06 -0.31
C THR A 201 -5.22 -3.32 0.98
N GLY A 202 -6.21 -2.96 1.80
CA GLY A 202 -5.96 -2.29 3.09
C GLY A 202 -5.10 -3.11 4.08
N GLY A 203 -4.93 -4.41 3.85
CA GLY A 203 -4.44 -5.33 4.88
C GLY A 203 -5.53 -5.55 5.94
N THR A 204 -5.13 -5.81 7.18
CA THR A 204 -6.08 -6.01 8.29
C THR A 204 -6.17 -4.78 9.19
N GLY A 205 -7.30 -4.08 9.16
CA GLY A 205 -7.57 -2.90 9.98
C GLY A 205 -8.44 -1.89 9.23
N GLY A 206 -9.05 -0.93 9.94
CA GLY A 206 -9.81 0.12 9.27
C GLY A 206 -8.87 1.12 8.58
N ASN A 207 -8.72 0.99 7.27
CA ASN A 207 -7.80 1.81 6.47
C ASN A 207 -8.56 2.90 5.70
N THR A 208 -8.02 4.12 5.74
CA THR A 208 -8.48 5.24 4.89
C THR A 208 -7.62 5.30 3.65
N ILE A 209 -8.17 4.86 2.51
CA ILE A 209 -7.47 4.88 1.23
C ILE A 209 -8.00 6.07 0.41
N VAL A 210 -7.10 6.98 0.03
CA VAL A 210 -7.41 8.22 -0.70
C VAL A 210 -6.67 8.24 -2.03
N GLY A 211 -7.40 8.30 -3.15
CA GLY A 211 -6.83 8.47 -4.48
C GLY A 211 -6.05 9.78 -4.64
N ALA A 212 -4.85 9.69 -5.21
CA ALA A 212 -3.92 10.82 -5.39
C ALA A 212 -3.90 11.32 -6.84
N ALA A 213 -3.62 12.61 -7.05
CA ALA A 213 -3.73 13.29 -8.35
C ALA A 213 -2.62 12.94 -9.39
N ASN A 214 -2.28 11.66 -9.55
CA ASN A 214 -1.61 11.10 -10.73
C ASN A 214 -1.54 9.56 -10.62
N ASN A 215 -1.77 8.86 -11.74
CA ASN A 215 -1.76 7.39 -11.92
C ASN A 215 -1.07 6.59 -10.79
N THR A 216 -1.81 6.38 -9.71
CA THR A 216 -1.52 5.42 -8.65
C THR A 216 -2.44 4.23 -8.90
N ILE A 217 -2.10 3.04 -8.38
CA ILE A 217 -3.11 1.99 -8.23
C ILE A 217 -3.47 1.93 -6.75
N ILE A 218 -4.77 1.81 -6.43
CA ILE A 218 -5.67 2.84 -5.84
C ILE A 218 -6.33 3.68 -6.97
N TYR A 219 -7.67 3.62 -7.17
CA TYR A 219 -8.37 4.32 -8.27
C TYR A 219 -8.02 5.81 -8.26
N ALA A 220 -7.25 6.20 -9.28
CA ALA A 220 -7.12 7.50 -9.95
C ALA A 220 -6.49 8.63 -9.09
N SER A 221 -5.90 9.70 -9.67
CA SER A 221 -6.55 10.77 -10.46
C SER A 221 -5.56 11.72 -11.18
N PRO A 222 -5.73 13.05 -11.38
CA PRO A 222 -5.27 13.67 -12.63
C PRO A 222 -4.01 14.51 -12.50
N SER A 223 -3.08 14.31 -13.45
CA SER A 223 -1.93 15.20 -13.63
C SER A 223 -2.34 16.67 -13.63
N ALA A 224 -1.70 17.45 -12.75
CA ALA A 224 -1.74 18.91 -12.75
C ALA A 224 -1.18 19.54 -14.06
N THR A 225 -0.77 18.72 -15.03
CA THR A 225 -0.23 19.13 -16.34
C THR A 225 -0.82 18.34 -17.51
N GLY A 226 -2.14 18.43 -17.72
CA GLY A 226 -2.76 18.32 -19.05
C GLY A 226 -2.69 16.97 -19.78
N GLY A 227 -2.44 15.86 -19.07
CA GLY A 227 -2.52 14.50 -19.63
C GLY A 227 -3.93 13.90 -19.51
N SER A 228 -4.36 13.13 -20.51
CA SER A 228 -5.61 12.36 -20.43
C SER A 228 -5.55 11.32 -19.31
N VAL A 229 -6.50 11.42 -18.36
CA VAL A 229 -6.67 10.41 -17.30
C VAL A 229 -7.50 9.23 -17.78
N SER A 230 -7.12 8.04 -17.30
CA SER A 230 -7.95 6.84 -17.31
C SER A 230 -8.53 6.66 -15.91
N GLY A 231 -9.70 6.00 -15.83
CA GLY A 231 -10.07 5.28 -14.61
C GLY A 231 -9.02 4.21 -14.27
N ALA A 232 -9.00 3.73 -13.04
CA ALA A 232 -7.84 3.08 -12.40
C ALA A 232 -8.14 1.72 -11.70
N LEU A 233 -7.80 1.46 -10.41
CA LEU A 233 -8.20 0.24 -9.65
C LEU A 233 -8.15 0.38 -8.10
N LEU A 234 -9.25 0.09 -7.36
CA LEU A 234 -9.41 0.01 -5.88
C LEU A 234 -10.00 -1.35 -5.53
N VAL A 235 -9.47 -1.96 -4.48
CA VAL A 235 -10.03 -3.17 -3.85
C VAL A 235 -9.89 -2.99 -2.33
N ALA A 236 -10.96 -3.20 -1.57
CA ALA A 236 -10.84 -3.25 -0.11
C ALA A 236 -10.13 -4.54 0.34
N GLY A 237 -9.61 -4.53 1.55
CA GLY A 237 -8.82 -5.62 2.11
C GLY A 237 -9.68 -6.56 2.95
N ALA A 238 -9.24 -6.77 4.20
CA ALA A 238 -9.94 -7.54 5.20
C ALA A 238 -10.13 -6.67 6.44
N GLY A 239 -11.28 -6.02 6.52
CA GLY A 239 -11.56 -5.01 7.53
C GLY A 239 -12.71 -4.15 7.07
N SER A 240 -13.08 -3.16 7.89
CA SER A 240 -14.02 -2.12 7.49
C SER A 240 -13.23 -0.96 6.91
N GLU A 241 -13.16 -0.89 5.59
CA GLU A 241 -12.41 0.13 4.88
C GLU A 241 -13.25 1.38 4.62
N THR A 242 -12.58 2.51 4.39
CA THR A 242 -13.19 3.68 3.77
C THR A 242 -12.37 4.07 2.56
N ILE A 243 -13.02 4.03 1.41
CA ILE A 243 -12.42 4.14 0.10
C ILE A 243 -13.08 5.28 -0.66
N TYR A 244 -12.26 6.27 -1.02
CA TYR A 244 -12.64 7.33 -1.94
C TYR A 244 -11.93 7.10 -3.28
N GLY A 245 -12.73 6.79 -4.29
CA GLY A 245 -12.44 7.06 -5.69
C GLY A 245 -12.45 8.58 -5.95
N VAL A 246 -12.55 8.94 -7.22
CA VAL A 246 -11.91 10.16 -7.69
C VAL A 246 -12.86 11.30 -8.09
N PRO A 247 -12.56 12.54 -7.65
CA PRO A 247 -13.31 13.73 -8.05
C PRO A 247 -12.85 14.20 -9.44
N SER A 248 -13.06 13.38 -10.48
CA SER A 248 -12.75 13.75 -11.87
C SER A 248 -13.93 13.50 -12.82
N THR A 249 -13.70 13.09 -14.06
CA THR A 249 -14.75 12.67 -15.01
C THR A 249 -14.44 11.29 -15.61
N THR A 250 -13.55 10.55 -14.96
CA THR A 250 -13.13 9.21 -15.35
C THR A 250 -13.92 8.15 -14.61
N ASN A 251 -14.19 7.05 -15.30
CA ASN A 251 -14.96 5.94 -14.77
C ASN A 251 -14.11 5.06 -13.85
N ASP A 252 -14.37 5.12 -12.55
CA ASP A 252 -13.79 4.21 -11.57
C ASP A 252 -14.57 2.87 -11.50
N ALA A 253 -14.08 1.89 -10.76
CA ALA A 253 -14.66 0.53 -10.74
C ALA A 253 -14.31 -0.24 -9.43
N ILE A 254 -14.69 0.35 -8.30
CA ILE A 254 -14.32 -0.01 -6.91
C ILE A 254 -14.82 -1.40 -6.53
N TYR A 255 -14.01 -2.18 -5.81
CA TYR A 255 -14.41 -3.43 -5.18
C TYR A 255 -14.29 -3.32 -3.65
N GLY A 256 -15.30 -3.75 -2.89
CA GLY A 256 -15.19 -3.98 -1.45
C GLY A 256 -14.57 -5.34 -1.13
N GLY A 257 -14.51 -5.67 0.16
CA GLY A 257 -13.82 -6.84 0.67
C GLY A 257 -14.55 -8.13 0.30
N PHE A 258 -13.81 -9.20 0.01
CA PHE A 258 -14.40 -10.52 -0.28
C PHE A 258 -14.29 -11.51 0.89
N THR A 259 -13.84 -11.07 2.07
CA THR A 259 -13.59 -11.96 3.21
C THR A 259 -14.11 -11.37 4.52
N GLY A 260 -15.00 -12.11 5.18
CA GLY A 260 -15.58 -11.75 6.48
C GLY A 260 -16.91 -11.01 6.37
N ASP A 261 -17.41 -10.53 7.50
CA ASP A 261 -18.66 -9.77 7.63
C ASP A 261 -18.37 -8.28 7.88
N ALA A 262 -17.32 -7.74 7.26
CA ALA A 262 -16.92 -6.36 7.48
C ALA A 262 -17.89 -5.37 6.80
N SER A 263 -17.64 -4.07 6.88
CA SER A 263 -18.54 -3.07 6.32
C SER A 263 -17.73 -1.92 5.76
N ASP A 264 -17.68 -1.86 4.43
CA ASP A 264 -16.89 -0.86 3.71
C ASP A 264 -17.75 0.36 3.32
N LEU A 265 -17.13 1.54 3.33
CA LEU A 265 -17.66 2.73 2.66
C LEU A 265 -16.91 2.94 1.35
N LEU A 266 -17.61 2.72 0.22
CA LEU A 266 -17.07 2.87 -1.13
C LEU A 266 -17.72 4.10 -1.79
N TRP A 267 -16.94 5.15 -2.06
CA TRP A 267 -17.43 6.36 -2.75
C TRP A 267 -16.64 6.57 -4.03
N ALA A 268 -17.27 6.43 -5.20
CA ALA A 268 -16.57 6.49 -6.50
C ALA A 268 -16.27 7.90 -7.01
N GLY A 269 -17.18 8.87 -6.86
CA GLY A 269 -16.86 10.29 -6.99
C GLY A 269 -17.57 10.97 -8.15
N SER A 270 -16.95 11.02 -9.32
CA SER A 270 -17.53 11.59 -10.53
C SER A 270 -16.91 10.96 -11.78
N GLY A 271 -17.78 10.53 -12.69
CA GLY A 271 -17.48 9.50 -13.69
C GLY A 271 -18.72 8.63 -13.89
N ASN A 272 -18.66 7.64 -14.79
CA ASN A 272 -19.67 6.59 -14.86
C ASN A 272 -19.07 5.33 -14.24
N ASP A 273 -19.20 5.21 -12.93
CA ASP A 273 -18.35 4.34 -12.11
C ASP A 273 -18.98 2.96 -11.91
N ALA A 274 -18.17 1.95 -11.59
CA ALA A 274 -18.65 0.67 -11.05
C ALA A 274 -18.32 0.54 -9.56
N LEU A 275 -19.20 -0.08 -8.79
CA LEU A 275 -18.99 -0.35 -7.37
C LEU A 275 -19.48 -1.77 -7.07
N VAL A 276 -18.57 -2.69 -6.79
CA VAL A 276 -18.87 -4.05 -6.35
C VAL A 276 -18.88 -4.07 -4.84
N ALA A 277 -20.00 -4.46 -4.23
CA ALA A 277 -20.14 -4.56 -2.77
C ALA A 277 -19.06 -5.48 -2.18
N GLY A 278 -19.04 -6.74 -2.60
CA GLY A 278 -18.21 -7.76 -1.97
C GLY A 278 -19.03 -8.52 -0.94
N SER A 279 -18.47 -8.74 0.25
CA SER A 279 -19.07 -9.47 1.35
C SER A 279 -19.09 -8.63 2.62
N GLY A 280 -20.28 -8.40 3.18
CA GLY A 280 -20.40 -7.65 4.41
C GLY A 280 -21.71 -6.87 4.51
N ASN A 281 -21.63 -5.61 4.92
CA ASN A 281 -22.74 -4.67 4.87
C ASN A 281 -22.20 -3.34 4.31
N GLU A 282 -22.19 -3.19 2.99
CA GLU A 282 -21.46 -2.11 2.35
C GLU A 282 -22.28 -0.82 2.23
N SER A 283 -21.60 0.32 2.15
CA SER A 283 -22.17 1.62 1.85
C SER A 283 -21.59 2.13 0.53
N LEU A 284 -22.38 2.02 -0.55
CA LEU A 284 -21.95 2.35 -1.91
C LEU A 284 -22.48 3.71 -2.35
N VAL A 285 -21.59 4.63 -2.70
CA VAL A 285 -21.89 5.97 -3.21
C VAL A 285 -21.25 6.12 -4.59
N GLY A 286 -22.05 6.13 -5.65
CA GLY A 286 -21.54 6.37 -7.00
C GLY A 286 -21.05 7.81 -7.13
N GLY A 287 -21.99 8.75 -7.14
CA GLY A 287 -21.74 10.18 -7.06
C GLY A 287 -22.23 10.90 -8.30
N GLY A 288 -21.29 11.35 -9.13
CA GLY A 288 -21.52 12.27 -10.24
C GLY A 288 -21.42 11.64 -11.62
N GLY A 289 -22.41 10.83 -12.02
CA GLY A 289 -22.57 10.33 -13.38
C GLY A 289 -23.45 9.08 -13.41
N THR A 290 -23.38 8.26 -14.46
CA THR A 290 -24.22 7.06 -14.57
C THR A 290 -23.48 5.84 -14.01
N ASP A 291 -23.73 5.54 -12.75
CA ASP A 291 -22.97 4.54 -12.01
C ASP A 291 -23.57 3.13 -12.12
N THR A 292 -22.80 2.10 -11.74
CA THR A 292 -23.22 0.69 -11.76
C THR A 292 -22.80 -0.02 -10.47
N PHE A 293 -23.78 -0.27 -9.60
CA PHE A 293 -23.61 -1.01 -8.37
C PHE A 293 -23.80 -2.51 -8.60
N TYR A 294 -22.81 -3.33 -8.27
CA TYR A 294 -22.86 -4.79 -8.38
C TYR A 294 -23.06 -5.41 -7.00
N VAL A 295 -24.18 -6.11 -6.84
CA VAL A 295 -24.47 -6.96 -5.68
C VAL A 295 -24.49 -8.41 -6.16
N ALA A 296 -23.75 -9.28 -5.50
CA ALA A 296 -23.64 -10.69 -5.83
C ALA A 296 -24.29 -11.56 -4.75
N ASN A 297 -24.79 -12.74 -5.13
CA ASN A 297 -25.34 -13.65 -4.13
C ASN A 297 -24.23 -14.24 -3.23
N SER A 298 -24.59 -14.53 -1.98
CA SER A 298 -23.68 -15.05 -0.95
C SER A 298 -23.01 -16.38 -1.33
N SER A 299 -23.64 -17.24 -2.13
CA SER A 299 -23.06 -18.51 -2.59
C SER A 299 -21.98 -18.33 -3.65
N LEU A 300 -22.10 -17.32 -4.52
CA LEU A 300 -21.10 -16.97 -5.52
C LEU A 300 -19.88 -16.35 -4.83
N LEU A 301 -20.11 -15.41 -3.92
CA LEU A 301 -19.07 -14.81 -3.08
C LEU A 301 -18.33 -15.86 -2.26
N SER A 302 -19.03 -16.80 -1.63
CA SER A 302 -18.42 -17.93 -0.91
C SER A 302 -17.51 -18.78 -1.79
N THR A 303 -17.87 -18.96 -3.06
CA THR A 303 -17.07 -19.72 -4.04
C THR A 303 -15.80 -18.95 -4.44
N ILE A 304 -15.90 -17.64 -4.62
CA ILE A 304 -14.78 -16.76 -4.97
C ILE A 304 -13.80 -16.63 -3.79
N ALA A 305 -14.32 -16.44 -2.58
CA ALA A 305 -13.55 -16.23 -1.36
C ALA A 305 -12.98 -17.50 -0.73
N GLY A 306 -13.46 -18.69 -1.14
CA GLY A 306 -13.06 -19.96 -0.54
C GLY A 306 -13.50 -20.16 0.91
N THR A 307 -14.47 -19.37 1.37
CA THR A 307 -14.98 -19.37 2.76
C THR A 307 -16.50 -19.17 2.76
N THR A 308 -17.18 -19.43 3.87
CA THR A 308 -18.61 -19.13 4.01
C THR A 308 -18.82 -17.63 4.19
N ILE A 309 -19.54 -17.00 3.26
CA ILE A 309 -19.96 -15.59 3.33
C ILE A 309 -21.42 -15.52 3.78
N THR A 310 -21.72 -14.64 4.75
CA THR A 310 -23.11 -14.39 5.15
C THR A 310 -23.78 -13.40 4.17
N PRO A 311 -25.11 -13.48 3.96
CA PRO A 311 -25.82 -12.54 3.09
C PRO A 311 -25.82 -11.12 3.66
N GLY A 312 -25.40 -10.15 2.85
CA GLY A 312 -25.11 -8.79 3.28
C GLY A 312 -26.30 -7.86 3.45
N LYS A 313 -26.05 -6.65 3.95
CA LYS A 313 -27.04 -5.56 4.10
C LYS A 313 -26.53 -4.24 3.52
N ASP A 314 -26.50 -4.18 2.21
CA ASP A 314 -25.88 -3.08 1.48
C ASP A 314 -26.79 -1.85 1.44
N THR A 315 -26.17 -0.67 1.53
CA THR A 315 -26.81 0.63 1.37
C THR A 315 -26.26 1.29 0.10
N ILE A 316 -27.13 1.52 -0.88
CA ILE A 316 -26.77 2.11 -2.17
C ILE A 316 -27.33 3.53 -2.25
N PHE A 317 -26.44 4.51 -2.40
CA PHE A 317 -26.78 5.92 -2.55
C PHE A 317 -26.95 6.25 -4.04
N LEU A 318 -28.20 6.26 -4.47
CA LEU A 318 -28.63 6.64 -5.82
C LEU A 318 -28.55 8.15 -5.95
N THR A 319 -27.44 8.60 -6.55
CA THR A 319 -27.03 10.00 -6.60
C THR A 319 -27.29 10.61 -7.97
N HIS A 320 -27.52 9.79 -9.00
CA HIS A 320 -27.83 10.24 -10.35
C HIS A 320 -29.03 9.52 -10.99
N PRO A 321 -29.91 10.23 -11.73
CA PRO A 321 -30.96 9.58 -12.51
C PRO A 321 -30.37 8.79 -13.69
N GLY A 322 -30.42 7.46 -13.61
CA GLY A 322 -29.85 6.55 -14.62
C GLY A 322 -28.90 5.51 -14.05
N ASP A 323 -28.57 5.61 -12.76
CA ASP A 323 -27.79 4.61 -12.00
C ASP A 323 -28.31 3.18 -12.26
N ASN A 324 -27.37 2.24 -12.27
CA ASN A 324 -27.61 0.84 -12.60
C ASN A 324 -27.38 -0.04 -11.37
N LEU A 325 -28.27 -1.00 -11.12
CA LEU A 325 -28.07 -2.09 -10.18
C LEU A 325 -27.91 -3.40 -10.95
N ALA A 326 -26.73 -4.00 -10.85
CA ALA A 326 -26.38 -5.28 -11.42
C ALA A 326 -26.46 -6.40 -10.35
N LEU A 327 -27.40 -7.31 -10.54
CA LEU A 327 -27.67 -8.46 -9.66
C LEU A 327 -26.96 -9.70 -10.19
N THR A 328 -25.81 -10.05 -9.60
CA THR A 328 -24.98 -11.15 -10.10
C THR A 328 -25.38 -12.49 -9.50
N GLY A 329 -25.83 -13.42 -10.34
CA GLY A 329 -26.17 -14.79 -9.95
C GLY A 329 -27.51 -14.96 -9.22
N PHE A 330 -28.34 -13.92 -9.11
CA PHE A 330 -29.61 -14.01 -8.38
C PHE A 330 -30.73 -14.72 -9.14
N ASP A 331 -30.71 -14.75 -10.49
CA ASP A 331 -31.85 -15.28 -11.27
C ASP A 331 -32.18 -16.74 -10.97
N THR A 332 -31.17 -17.58 -10.74
CA THR A 332 -31.33 -19.00 -10.40
C THR A 332 -32.10 -19.19 -9.09
N LEU A 333 -31.82 -18.35 -8.08
CA LEU A 333 -32.59 -18.32 -6.83
C LEU A 333 -34.03 -17.90 -7.10
N TYR A 334 -34.25 -16.93 -7.99
CA TYR A 334 -35.59 -16.48 -8.38
C TYR A 334 -36.37 -17.48 -9.26
N GLY A 335 -35.75 -18.58 -9.69
CA GLY A 335 -36.36 -19.63 -10.52
C GLY A 335 -36.24 -19.37 -12.02
N GLY A 336 -35.46 -18.37 -12.42
CA GLY A 336 -35.08 -18.12 -13.80
C GLY A 336 -33.78 -18.83 -14.19
N ALA A 337 -33.47 -18.82 -15.49
CA ALA A 337 -32.12 -19.11 -15.97
C ALA A 337 -31.17 -17.92 -15.65
N ALA A 338 -29.86 -18.14 -15.63
CA ALA A 338 -28.89 -17.03 -15.59
C ALA A 338 -29.15 -16.03 -16.75
N GLY A 339 -28.99 -14.74 -16.49
CA GLY A 339 -29.30 -13.65 -17.41
C GLY A 339 -30.78 -13.46 -17.80
N SER A 340 -31.72 -14.10 -17.10
CA SER A 340 -33.16 -14.03 -17.44
C SER A 340 -33.89 -12.79 -16.92
N ASN A 341 -33.26 -11.95 -16.10
CA ASN A 341 -33.88 -10.76 -15.50
C ASN A 341 -35.12 -11.08 -14.62
N THR A 342 -35.20 -12.29 -14.09
CA THR A 342 -36.25 -12.75 -13.18
C THR A 342 -36.11 -12.08 -11.81
N ALA A 343 -34.88 -12.04 -11.26
CA ALA A 343 -34.57 -11.33 -10.02
C ALA A 343 -34.82 -9.83 -10.17
N ALA A 344 -34.32 -9.21 -11.24
CA ALA A 344 -34.54 -7.79 -11.54
C ALA A 344 -36.03 -7.43 -11.65
N THR A 345 -36.84 -8.32 -12.22
CA THR A 345 -38.30 -8.13 -12.34
C THR A 345 -39.01 -8.26 -10.98
N ALA A 346 -38.57 -9.17 -10.12
CA ALA A 346 -39.08 -9.27 -8.75
C ALA A 346 -38.78 -8.00 -7.93
N ILE A 347 -37.55 -7.47 -7.99
CA ILE A 347 -37.19 -6.22 -7.30
C ILE A 347 -38.03 -5.04 -7.81
N ARG A 348 -38.16 -4.89 -9.14
CA ARG A 348 -39.02 -3.84 -9.74
C ARG A 348 -40.45 -3.89 -9.21
N SER A 349 -41.03 -5.09 -9.06
CA SER A 349 -42.37 -5.26 -8.50
C SER A 349 -42.47 -4.81 -7.04
N THR A 350 -41.45 -5.08 -6.22
CA THR A 350 -41.41 -4.66 -4.82
C THR A 350 -41.31 -3.14 -4.68
N LEU A 351 -40.43 -2.51 -5.45
CA LEU A 351 -40.26 -1.05 -5.44
C LEU A 351 -41.54 -0.33 -5.94
N ALA A 352 -42.15 -0.82 -7.03
CA ALA A 352 -43.38 -0.25 -7.58
C ALA A 352 -44.60 -0.39 -6.66
N ALA A 353 -44.63 -1.40 -5.79
CA ALA A 353 -45.70 -1.60 -4.81
C ALA A 353 -45.61 -0.66 -3.60
N GLY A 354 -44.65 0.26 -3.56
CA GLY A 354 -44.40 1.12 -2.41
C GLY A 354 -43.73 0.38 -1.24
N GLY A 355 -42.97 -0.69 -1.52
CA GLY A 355 -42.32 -1.56 -0.54
C GLY A 355 -41.21 -0.92 0.32
N GLY A 356 -41.19 0.42 0.41
CA GLY A 356 -40.12 1.18 1.05
C GLY A 356 -38.84 1.22 0.23
N ASN A 357 -37.79 1.72 0.86
CA ASN A 357 -36.48 1.88 0.25
C ASN A 357 -35.60 0.62 0.34
N ALA A 358 -36.07 -0.48 0.93
CA ALA A 358 -35.27 -1.69 1.16
C ALA A 358 -35.90 -2.94 0.55
N VAL A 359 -35.08 -3.82 -0.03
CA VAL A 359 -35.51 -5.08 -0.66
C VAL A 359 -34.62 -6.22 -0.20
N THR A 360 -35.21 -7.23 0.44
CA THR A 360 -34.53 -8.47 0.81
C THR A 360 -34.69 -9.52 -0.30
N LEU A 361 -33.56 -10.13 -0.67
CA LEU A 361 -33.43 -11.14 -1.72
C LEU A 361 -33.52 -12.55 -1.16
N LYS A 362 -33.67 -13.54 -2.03
CA LYS A 362 -33.97 -14.93 -1.64
C LYS A 362 -32.89 -15.65 -0.83
N ASP A 363 -31.64 -15.22 -0.90
CA ASP A 363 -30.57 -15.77 -0.03
C ASP A 363 -30.48 -15.06 1.33
N GLY A 364 -31.20 -13.94 1.52
CA GLY A 364 -31.15 -13.10 2.71
C GLY A 364 -30.49 -11.73 2.50
N THR A 365 -29.78 -11.54 1.38
CA THR A 365 -29.11 -10.27 1.05
C THR A 365 -30.13 -9.14 1.01
N THR A 366 -29.88 -8.02 1.67
CA THR A 366 -30.83 -6.89 1.75
C THR A 366 -30.21 -5.62 1.19
N ILE A 367 -30.82 -5.05 0.16
CA ILE A 367 -30.36 -3.81 -0.48
C ILE A 367 -31.24 -2.65 -0.02
N THR A 368 -30.64 -1.59 0.51
CA THR A 368 -31.33 -0.35 0.93
C THR A 368 -30.92 0.81 0.04
N PHE A 369 -31.88 1.41 -0.65
CA PHE A 369 -31.66 2.56 -1.54
C PHE A 369 -31.81 3.89 -0.78
N VAL A 370 -30.81 4.76 -0.87
CA VAL A 370 -30.86 6.14 -0.38
C VAL A 370 -30.88 7.06 -1.59
N GLY A 371 -31.92 7.89 -1.73
CA GLY A 371 -32.15 8.70 -2.93
C GLY A 371 -33.45 8.31 -3.65
N SER A 372 -33.57 8.68 -4.93
CA SER A 372 -34.74 8.30 -5.74
C SER A 372 -34.44 7.04 -6.55
N THR A 373 -35.32 6.05 -6.49
CA THR A 373 -35.30 4.89 -7.41
C THR A 373 -35.87 5.22 -8.79
N THR A 374 -36.27 6.47 -9.04
CA THR A 374 -36.80 6.91 -10.34
C THR A 374 -35.69 6.94 -11.38
N GLY A 375 -35.79 6.07 -12.40
CA GLY A 375 -34.76 5.93 -13.42
C GLY A 375 -33.65 4.93 -13.07
N LEU A 376 -33.71 4.27 -11.91
CA LEU A 376 -32.84 3.14 -11.57
C LEU A 376 -33.03 2.01 -12.59
N ASN A 377 -31.98 1.68 -13.32
CA ASN A 377 -31.95 0.52 -14.21
C ASN A 377 -31.55 -0.72 -13.40
N ILE A 378 -32.33 -1.80 -13.47
CA ILE A 378 -32.02 -3.05 -12.75
C ILE A 378 -31.80 -4.17 -13.76
N ILE A 379 -30.60 -4.73 -13.76
CA ILE A 379 -30.16 -5.81 -14.65
C ILE A 379 -29.69 -7.00 -13.80
N SER A 380 -29.79 -8.22 -14.33
CA SER A 380 -29.13 -9.39 -13.73
C SER A 380 -28.29 -10.15 -14.74
N SER A 381 -27.25 -10.81 -14.23
CA SER A 381 -26.34 -11.72 -14.92
C SER A 381 -26.47 -13.14 -14.37
#